data_AF-A0AA34SBP8-F1
#
_entry.id   AF-A0AA34SBP8-F1
#
_cell.length_a   1.000
_cell.length_b   1.000
_cell.length_c   1.000
_cell.angle_alpha   90.00
_cell.angle_beta   90.00
_cell.angle_gamma   90.00
#
_symmetry.space_group_name_H-M   'P 1'
#
loop_
_entity.id
_entity.type
_entity.pdbx_description
1 polymer ?
#
loop_
_entity_poly.entity_id
_entity_poly.type
_entity_poly.pdbx_seq_one_letter_code
_entity_poly.pdbx_strand_id
1 'polypeptide(L)'
;MQTKTDTAKSPSPAPNVPTRFYTTGDFVDLINALREFDPGAASHTLVGLLRMASENTATPVEQTALRIAGLGDIQSKNFVLTDAAKDLLYDFSTGDYSGNVRPGRYRENVAAKEEEAEETDYLKTDAPEPVARLNIGGTNYVIGELAALDMLAFRLESGGEWHHLSNTVEDGWSSIAAEIIAATRDTTREYIRMHMIHRRNVNVGDNIRLFDLYGFEWFIRIDDQGCFTRVEGRNWEPVNIDGLDIEEDLGKIAVNAIMVAVPDAREYFKDDVDQWARRIAAGAMVMPAFNM
;
A
#
# COMPACT_ATOMS: atom_id res chain seq x y z
N MET A 1 -16.08 -35.57 61.32
CA MET A 1 -15.83 -36.12 59.97
C MET A 1 -15.67 -34.94 59.02
N GLN A 2 -14.43 -34.60 58.68
CA GLN A 2 -14.09 -33.50 57.76
C GLN A 2 -14.09 -34.04 56.33
N THR A 3 -14.91 -33.47 55.45
CA THR A 3 -14.78 -33.64 54.00
C THR A 3 -14.03 -32.45 53.44
N LYS A 4 -12.89 -32.75 52.84
CA LYS A 4 -11.89 -31.84 52.27
C LYS A 4 -12.49 -31.05 51.10
N THR A 5 -12.37 -29.73 51.14
CA THR A 5 -12.54 -28.86 49.98
C THR A 5 -11.27 -28.97 49.14
N ASP A 6 -11.42 -29.42 47.90
CA ASP A 6 -10.35 -29.45 46.90
C ASP A 6 -9.94 -28.01 46.58
N THR A 7 -8.71 -27.64 46.94
CA THR A 7 -8.11 -26.36 46.60
C THR A 7 -7.74 -26.39 45.12
N ALA A 8 -8.52 -25.69 44.29
CA ALA A 8 -8.16 -25.45 42.89
C ALA A 8 -6.75 -24.85 42.83
N LYS A 9 -5.85 -25.49 42.07
CA LYS A 9 -4.52 -24.95 41.75
C LYS A 9 -4.69 -23.56 41.14
N SER A 10 -4.11 -22.55 41.79
CA SER A 10 -3.92 -21.24 41.19
C SER A 10 -3.21 -21.39 39.83
N PRO A 11 -3.64 -20.67 38.78
CA PRO A 11 -2.93 -20.68 37.51
C PRO A 11 -1.50 -20.20 37.73
N SER A 12 -0.53 -20.91 37.16
CA SER A 12 0.88 -20.51 37.14
C SER A 12 0.97 -19.05 36.68
N PRO A 13 1.79 -18.21 37.33
CA PRO A 13 1.99 -16.84 36.86
C PRO A 13 2.50 -16.88 35.43
N ALA A 14 1.86 -16.10 34.56
CA ALA A 14 2.32 -15.87 33.19
C ALA A 14 3.81 -15.51 33.20
N PRO A 15 4.60 -15.91 32.19
CA PRO A 15 6.02 -15.57 32.13
C PRO A 15 6.15 -14.06 32.28
N ASN A 16 6.81 -13.66 33.36
CA ASN A 16 7.06 -12.26 33.67
C ASN A 16 8.09 -11.76 32.66
N VAL A 17 7.63 -11.28 31.50
CA VAL A 17 8.49 -10.62 30.52
C VAL A 17 8.96 -9.33 31.20
N PRO A 18 10.25 -9.19 31.51
CA PRO A 18 10.75 -7.96 32.10
C PRO A 18 10.42 -6.84 31.12
N THR A 19 9.66 -5.83 31.55
CA THR A 19 9.49 -4.58 30.80
C THR A 19 10.86 -3.92 30.72
N ARG A 20 11.62 -4.26 29.68
CA ARG A 20 12.90 -3.63 29.37
C ARG A 20 12.59 -2.35 28.59
N PHE A 21 13.14 -1.24 29.06
CA PHE A 21 13.06 0.01 28.32
C PHE A 21 14.02 -0.08 27.14
N TYR A 22 13.53 0.29 25.95
CA TYR A 22 14.32 0.33 24.73
C TYR A 22 14.67 1.79 24.42
N THR A 23 15.96 2.07 24.26
CA THR A 23 16.51 3.33 23.76
C THR A 23 16.42 3.37 22.23
N THR A 24 16.63 4.54 21.62
CA THR A 24 16.77 4.65 20.16
C THR A 24 17.89 3.74 19.63
N GLY A 25 18.98 3.57 20.39
CA GLY A 25 20.04 2.60 20.09
C GLY A 25 19.54 1.15 20.12
N ASP A 26 18.78 0.77 21.15
CA ASP A 26 18.22 -0.59 21.23
C ASP A 26 17.25 -0.89 20.06
N PHE A 27 16.54 0.12 19.55
CA PHE A 27 15.70 -0.02 18.35
C PHE A 27 16.51 -0.15 17.07
N VAL A 28 17.62 0.58 16.93
CA VAL A 28 18.56 0.41 15.80
C VAL A 28 19.14 -1.01 15.80
N ASP A 29 19.58 -1.50 16.96
CA ASP A 29 20.12 -2.84 17.10
C ASP A 29 19.08 -3.93 16.79
N LEU A 30 17.85 -3.75 17.26
CA LEU A 30 16.73 -4.64 16.93
C LEU A 30 16.45 -4.68 15.42
N ILE A 31 16.39 -3.52 14.78
CA ILE A 31 16.15 -3.43 13.33
C ILE A 31 17.29 -4.08 12.56
N ASN A 32 18.54 -3.86 12.96
CA ASN A 32 19.70 -4.49 12.32
C ASN A 32 19.68 -6.01 12.49
N ALA A 33 19.31 -6.52 13.67
CA ALA A 33 19.14 -7.96 13.89
C ALA A 33 17.99 -8.55 13.06
N LEU A 34 16.88 -7.83 12.91
CA LEU A 34 15.75 -8.26 12.07
C LEU A 34 16.11 -8.30 10.58
N ARG A 35 17.00 -7.41 10.12
CA ARG A 35 17.47 -7.38 8.72
C ARG A 35 18.21 -8.63 8.27
N GLU A 36 18.75 -9.42 9.21
CA GLU A 36 19.33 -10.73 8.88
C GLU A 36 18.26 -11.73 8.39
N PHE A 37 17.01 -11.55 8.81
CA PHE A 37 15.88 -12.43 8.47
C PHE A 37 14.96 -11.82 7.42
N ASP A 38 14.79 -10.49 7.44
CA ASP A 38 14.01 -9.73 6.47
C ASP A 38 14.77 -8.45 6.08
N PRO A 39 15.47 -8.44 4.93
CA PRO A 39 16.20 -7.28 4.45
C PRO A 39 15.33 -6.00 4.30
N GLY A 40 14.01 -6.14 4.21
CA GLY A 40 13.04 -5.05 4.12
C GLY A 40 12.47 -4.55 5.46
N ALA A 41 12.91 -5.10 6.59
CA ALA A 41 12.30 -4.87 7.92
C ALA A 41 12.17 -3.39 8.35
N ALA A 42 12.96 -2.48 7.78
CA ALA A 42 12.83 -1.04 8.02
C ALA A 42 13.37 -0.20 6.86
N SER A 43 12.68 0.91 6.59
CA SER A 43 13.10 1.90 5.58
C SER A 43 14.38 2.62 5.96
N HIS A 44 15.14 3.11 4.97
CA HIS A 44 16.33 3.91 5.20
C HIS A 44 16.04 5.21 5.95
N THR A 45 14.83 5.77 5.84
CA THR A 45 14.40 6.95 6.60
C THR A 45 14.31 6.64 8.10
N LEU A 46 13.66 5.53 8.47
CA LEU A 46 13.51 5.13 9.87
C LEU A 46 14.86 4.79 10.50
N VAL A 47 15.67 3.98 9.81
CA VAL A 47 17.01 3.61 10.30
C VAL A 47 17.93 4.82 10.39
N GLY A 48 17.91 5.69 9.37
CA GLY A 48 18.65 6.94 9.36
C GLY A 48 18.27 7.86 10.52
N LEU A 49 16.98 8.03 10.78
CA LEU A 49 16.48 8.88 11.86
C LEU A 49 16.92 8.37 13.23
N LEU A 50 16.75 7.08 13.48
CA LEU A 50 17.15 6.46 14.74
C LEU A 50 18.67 6.50 14.94
N ARG A 51 19.46 6.30 13.87
CA ARG A 51 20.93 6.37 13.90
C ARG A 51 21.44 7.80 14.10
N MET A 52 20.79 8.78 13.48
CA MET A 52 21.06 10.20 13.77
C MET A 52 20.73 10.53 15.23
N ALA A 53 19.69 9.93 15.80
CA ALA A 53 19.31 10.14 17.19
C ALA A 53 20.23 9.42 18.20
N SER A 54 20.77 8.25 17.87
CA SER A 54 21.61 7.44 18.76
C SER A 54 23.10 7.74 18.64
N GLU A 55 23.60 7.82 17.41
CA GLU A 55 25.02 7.87 17.06
C GLU A 55 25.43 9.20 16.44
N ASN A 56 24.47 10.09 16.16
CA ASN A 56 24.68 11.35 15.43
C ASN A 56 25.36 11.13 14.06
N THR A 57 25.06 9.99 13.43
CA THR A 57 25.54 9.66 12.09
C THR A 57 24.46 8.97 11.27
N ALA A 58 24.55 9.10 9.94
CA ALA A 58 23.75 8.37 8.97
C ALA A 58 24.61 8.08 7.75
N THR A 59 24.39 6.93 7.10
CA THR A 59 25.03 6.60 5.82
C THR A 59 24.55 7.54 4.71
N PRO A 60 25.27 7.68 3.57
CA PRO A 60 24.83 8.55 2.47
C PRO A 60 23.42 8.25 1.95
N VAL A 61 23.02 6.97 1.94
CA VAL A 61 21.68 6.54 1.52
C VAL A 61 20.62 6.99 2.53
N GLU A 62 20.89 6.84 3.83
CA GLU A 62 20.02 7.29 4.91
C GLU A 62 19.93 8.83 4.97
N GLN A 63 21.05 9.53 4.79
CA GLN A 63 21.08 10.99 4.68
C GLN A 63 20.22 11.48 3.50
N THR A 64 20.32 10.81 2.36
CA THR A 64 19.49 11.12 1.20
C THR A 64 18.01 10.87 1.49
N ALA A 65 17.67 9.73 2.10
CA ALA A 65 16.30 9.38 2.48
C ALA A 65 15.71 10.36 3.51
N LEU A 66 16.49 10.80 4.49
CA LEU A 66 16.11 11.81 5.47
C LEU A 66 15.89 13.19 4.85
N ARG A 67 16.72 13.59 3.87
CA ARG A 67 16.50 14.85 3.12
C ARG A 67 15.24 14.80 2.28
N ILE A 68 14.99 13.69 1.60
CA ILE A 68 13.75 13.46 0.83
C ILE A 68 12.54 13.57 1.75
N ALA A 69 12.62 13.03 2.98
CA ALA A 69 11.55 13.09 3.95
C ALA A 69 11.42 14.44 4.69
N GLY A 70 12.25 15.46 4.37
CA GLY A 70 12.28 16.73 5.10
C GLY A 70 12.79 16.63 6.55
N LEU A 71 13.37 15.49 6.91
CA LEU A 71 13.84 15.18 8.27
C LEU A 71 15.34 15.48 8.47
N GLY A 72 16.09 15.76 7.40
CA GLY A 72 17.49 16.14 7.49
C GLY A 72 17.88 17.19 6.46
N ASP A 73 18.96 17.91 6.73
CA ASP A 73 19.52 18.94 5.85
C ASP A 73 21.05 19.03 5.98
N ILE A 74 21.71 19.69 5.04
CA ILE A 74 23.15 19.94 5.07
C ILE A 74 23.39 21.39 5.49
N GLN A 75 23.86 21.59 6.71
CA GLN A 75 24.28 22.89 7.22
C GLN A 75 25.79 22.93 7.37
N SER A 76 26.47 23.89 6.74
CA SER A 76 27.91 24.12 6.90
C SER A 76 28.77 22.87 6.69
N LYS A 77 28.41 22.04 5.70
CA LYS A 77 29.03 20.74 5.33
C LYS A 77 28.73 19.55 6.26
N ASN A 78 27.91 19.75 7.31
CA ASN A 78 27.48 18.67 8.19
C ASN A 78 26.02 18.34 7.94
N PHE A 79 25.69 17.06 8.00
CA PHE A 79 24.32 16.59 7.97
C PHE A 79 23.68 16.78 9.34
N VAL A 80 22.53 17.45 9.40
CA VAL A 80 21.81 17.75 10.64
C VAL A 80 20.33 17.39 10.49
N LEU A 81 19.69 17.01 11.60
CA LEU A 81 18.24 16.81 11.63
C LEU A 81 17.52 18.16 11.63
N THR A 82 16.40 18.23 10.89
CA THR A 82 15.50 19.39 10.91
C THR A 82 14.77 19.46 12.25
N ASP A 83 14.14 20.60 12.54
CA ASP A 83 13.37 20.75 13.77
C ASP A 83 12.14 19.83 13.78
N ALA A 84 11.52 19.57 12.63
CA ALA A 84 10.46 18.57 12.48
C ALA A 84 10.92 17.16 12.86
N ALA A 85 12.15 16.77 12.50
CA ALA A 85 12.71 15.48 12.90
C ALA A 85 13.01 15.40 14.40
N LYS A 86 13.45 16.50 15.01
CA LYS A 86 13.66 16.57 16.47
C LYS A 86 12.34 16.52 17.22
N ASP A 87 11.30 17.19 16.73
CA ASP A 87 9.95 17.15 17.31
C ASP A 87 9.37 15.74 17.24
N LEU A 88 9.52 15.05 16.11
CA LEU A 88 9.10 13.66 15.96
C LEU A 88 9.87 12.75 16.91
N LEU A 89 11.19 12.89 17.00
CA LEU A 89 11.97 12.16 17.99
C LEU A 89 11.55 12.49 19.41
N TYR A 90 11.20 13.74 19.72
CA TYR A 90 10.76 14.16 21.04
C TYR A 90 9.42 13.53 21.42
N ASP A 91 8.46 13.48 20.48
CA ASP A 91 7.14 12.88 20.66
C ASP A 91 7.19 11.38 20.97
N PHE A 92 8.19 10.69 20.43
CA PHE A 92 8.39 9.25 20.60
C PHE A 92 9.56 8.88 21.54
N SER A 93 10.39 9.85 21.94
CA SER A 93 11.42 9.67 22.97
C SER A 93 10.76 9.69 24.36
N THR A 94 11.10 8.71 25.18
CA THR A 94 10.50 8.49 26.50
C THR A 94 10.62 9.72 27.41
N GLY A 95 9.61 10.16 28.18
CA GLY A 95 8.33 9.56 28.53
C GLY A 95 7.39 10.52 29.27
N ASP A 96 6.10 10.19 29.27
CA ASP A 96 5.32 10.23 30.51
C ASP A 96 4.52 8.93 30.63
N TYR A 97 4.63 8.33 31.81
CA TYR A 97 4.31 6.96 32.16
C TYR A 97 2.94 6.94 32.83
N SER A 98 1.89 6.71 32.05
CA SER A 98 0.58 6.39 32.64
C SER A 98 -0.21 5.30 31.92
N GLY A 99 0.32 4.71 30.84
CA GLY A 99 -0.47 3.81 30.02
C GLY A 99 -1.68 4.50 29.35
N ASN A 100 -1.79 5.82 29.49
CA ASN A 100 -2.67 6.61 28.66
C ASN A 100 -1.95 6.83 27.33
N VAL A 101 -2.55 6.34 26.26
CA VAL A 101 -2.31 6.88 24.91
C VAL A 101 -2.42 8.39 25.07
N ARG A 102 -1.33 9.15 24.87
CA ARG A 102 -1.45 10.60 24.71
C ARG A 102 -2.51 10.76 23.62
N PRO A 103 -3.65 11.45 23.86
CA PRO A 103 -4.66 11.62 22.84
C PRO A 103 -3.91 12.15 21.63
N GLY A 104 -3.90 11.33 20.58
CA GLY A 104 -3.08 11.61 19.43
C GLY A 104 -3.39 13.03 19.01
N ARG A 105 -2.38 13.90 19.06
CA ARG A 105 -2.27 14.89 18.01
C ARG A 105 -1.90 14.11 16.76
N TYR A 106 -2.85 13.31 16.29
CA TYR A 106 -3.19 13.38 14.89
C TYR A 106 -3.35 14.89 14.70
N ARG A 107 -2.37 15.53 14.07
CA ARG A 107 -2.79 16.58 13.15
C ARG A 107 -3.79 15.83 12.30
N GLU A 108 -5.09 16.09 12.53
CA GLU A 108 -5.95 16.22 11.39
C GLU A 108 -5.06 16.93 10.38
N ASN A 109 -4.79 16.25 9.27
CA ASN A 109 -4.63 17.01 8.05
C ASN A 109 -5.87 17.88 8.06
N VAL A 110 -5.72 19.10 8.59
CA VAL A 110 -6.62 20.18 8.28
C VAL A 110 -6.39 20.19 6.80
N ALA A 111 -7.28 19.51 6.09
CA ALA A 111 -7.38 19.61 4.66
C ALA A 111 -7.22 21.10 4.45
N ALA A 112 -6.06 21.49 3.89
CA ALA A 112 -5.91 22.83 3.41
C ALA A 112 -7.18 23.01 2.61
N LYS A 113 -8.04 23.93 3.06
CA LYS A 113 -9.35 24.16 2.46
C LYS A 113 -9.12 24.03 0.97
N GLU A 114 -9.74 23.03 0.37
CA GLU A 114 -9.94 23.00 -1.06
C GLU A 114 -10.77 24.26 -1.30
N GLU A 115 -10.07 25.40 -1.47
CA GLU A 115 -10.56 26.43 -2.34
C GLU A 115 -10.75 25.67 -3.65
N GLU A 116 -12.01 25.51 -4.04
CA GLU A 116 -12.39 25.04 -5.37
C GLU A 116 -11.67 25.96 -6.36
N ALA A 117 -10.43 25.59 -6.70
CA ALA A 117 -9.70 26.16 -7.78
C ALA A 117 -10.52 25.79 -9.01
N GLU A 118 -11.02 26.81 -9.71
CA GLU A 118 -11.61 26.65 -11.02
C GLU A 118 -10.77 25.62 -11.79
N GLU A 119 -11.42 24.59 -12.34
CA GLU A 119 -10.79 23.46 -13.04
C GLU A 119 -10.18 23.95 -14.37
N THR A 120 -9.17 24.82 -14.27
CA THR A 120 -8.29 25.17 -15.37
C THR A 120 -7.37 23.99 -15.58
N ASP A 121 -7.54 23.31 -16.71
CA ASP A 121 -6.66 22.23 -17.17
C ASP A 121 -5.26 22.80 -17.45
N TYR A 122 -4.43 22.86 -16.41
CA TYR A 122 -3.10 23.44 -16.45
C TYR A 122 -2.15 22.72 -17.42
N LEU A 123 -2.45 21.45 -17.75
CA LEU A 123 -1.72 20.65 -18.75
C LEU A 123 -1.91 21.14 -20.20
N LYS A 124 -2.92 21.98 -20.46
CA LYS A 124 -3.10 22.63 -21.78
C LYS A 124 -2.21 23.87 -21.96
N THR A 125 -1.69 24.43 -20.88
CA THR A 125 -1.02 25.73 -20.91
C THR A 125 0.50 25.60 -20.84
N ASP A 126 1.00 24.68 -20.01
CA ASP A 126 2.43 24.35 -19.93
C ASP A 126 2.64 22.83 -19.93
N ALA A 127 3.69 22.39 -20.63
CA ALA A 127 4.08 21.00 -20.64
C ALA A 127 4.90 20.69 -19.37
N PRO A 128 4.51 19.69 -18.55
CA PRO A 128 5.28 19.29 -17.37
C PRO A 128 6.74 18.95 -17.72
N GLU A 129 7.69 19.48 -16.94
CA GLU A 129 9.11 19.18 -17.12
C GLU A 129 9.41 17.79 -16.54
N PRO A 130 9.98 16.85 -17.31
CA PRO A 130 10.29 15.51 -16.79
C PRO A 130 11.29 15.54 -15.64
N VAL A 131 10.91 14.95 -14.50
CA VAL A 131 11.74 14.87 -13.29
C VAL A 131 12.12 13.45 -12.90
N ALA A 132 11.24 12.47 -13.18
CA ALA A 132 11.49 11.08 -12.86
C ALA A 132 10.93 10.11 -13.90
N ARG A 133 11.43 8.88 -13.87
CA ARG A 133 10.89 7.73 -14.59
C ARG A 133 10.53 6.65 -13.60
N LEU A 134 9.33 6.12 -13.72
CA LEU A 134 8.80 5.05 -12.87
C LEU A 134 8.60 3.79 -13.70
N ASN A 135 9.19 2.66 -13.29
CA ASN A 135 8.83 1.35 -13.80
C ASN A 135 7.92 0.65 -12.80
N ILE A 136 6.69 0.32 -13.21
CA ILE A 136 5.70 -0.35 -12.38
C ILE A 136 5.27 -1.64 -13.09
N GLY A 137 5.72 -2.78 -12.57
CA GLY A 137 5.37 -4.10 -13.11
C GLY A 137 5.73 -4.26 -14.60
N GLY A 138 6.84 -3.64 -15.04
CA GLY A 138 7.31 -3.70 -16.43
C GLY A 138 6.79 -2.58 -17.33
N THR A 139 5.86 -1.73 -16.88
CA THR A 139 5.41 -0.54 -17.63
C THR A 139 6.21 0.68 -17.21
N ASN A 140 6.74 1.44 -18.17
CA ASN A 140 7.48 2.67 -17.91
C ASN A 140 6.59 3.91 -18.03
N TYR A 141 6.70 4.77 -17.02
CA TYR A 141 6.05 6.07 -16.94
C TYR A 141 7.10 7.17 -16.80
N VAL A 142 6.77 8.35 -17.31
CA VAL A 142 7.52 9.58 -17.08
C VAL A 142 6.68 10.44 -16.14
N ILE A 143 7.31 10.96 -15.10
CA ILE A 143 6.73 11.91 -14.15
C ILE A 143 7.28 13.28 -14.51
N GLY A 144 6.38 14.23 -14.67
CA GLY A 144 6.70 15.62 -14.91
C GLY A 144 6.22 16.50 -13.77
N GLU A 145 6.90 17.61 -13.58
CA GLU A 145 6.59 18.62 -12.59
C GLU A 145 6.09 19.89 -13.28
N LEU A 146 5.02 20.46 -12.74
CA LEU A 146 4.56 21.81 -13.04
C LEU A 146 5.00 22.70 -11.87
N ALA A 147 6.27 23.11 -11.89
CA ALA A 147 6.92 23.80 -10.76
C ALA A 147 6.18 25.07 -10.30
N ALA A 148 5.49 25.77 -11.19
CA ALA A 148 4.71 26.96 -10.85
C ALA A 148 3.47 26.66 -9.99
N LEU A 149 3.00 25.41 -10.01
CA LEU A 149 1.78 24.96 -9.35
C LEU A 149 2.04 23.92 -8.26
N ASP A 150 3.30 23.51 -8.07
CA ASP A 150 3.69 22.42 -7.17
C ASP A 150 2.90 21.12 -7.44
N MET A 151 2.62 20.86 -8.72
CA MET A 151 1.84 19.71 -9.16
C MET A 151 2.71 18.70 -9.91
N LEU A 152 2.43 17.42 -9.68
CA LEU A 152 2.98 16.35 -10.49
C LEU A 152 1.99 15.90 -11.56
N ALA A 153 2.54 15.40 -12.66
CA ALA A 153 1.80 14.75 -13.70
C ALA A 153 2.54 13.50 -14.17
N PHE A 154 1.83 12.53 -14.75
CA PHE A 154 2.43 11.35 -15.33
C PHE A 154 1.94 11.10 -16.75
N ARG A 155 2.74 10.36 -17.52
CA ARG A 155 2.35 9.75 -18.79
C ARG A 155 3.14 8.49 -19.06
N LEU A 156 2.73 7.69 -20.04
CA LEU A 156 3.54 6.57 -20.53
C LEU A 156 4.83 7.07 -21.18
N GLU A 157 5.95 6.35 -20.96
CA GLU A 157 7.23 6.68 -21.60
C GLU A 157 7.18 6.55 -23.12
N SER A 158 6.33 5.66 -23.65
CA SER A 158 6.05 5.52 -25.08
C SER A 158 5.34 6.73 -25.70
N GLY A 159 4.98 7.72 -24.90
CA GLY A 159 4.17 8.87 -25.30
C GLY A 159 2.70 8.74 -24.86
N GLY A 160 1.93 9.81 -25.08
CA GLY A 160 0.55 9.94 -24.62
C GLY A 160 0.28 11.30 -24.01
N GLU A 161 -0.96 11.48 -23.56
CA GLU A 161 -1.39 12.66 -22.80
C GLU A 161 -0.83 12.61 -21.37
N TRP A 162 -0.64 13.79 -20.79
CA TRP A 162 -0.31 13.92 -19.39
C TRP A 162 -1.57 13.79 -18.55
N HIS A 163 -1.42 13.20 -17.37
CA HIS A 163 -2.48 13.05 -16.38
C HIS A 163 -1.99 13.65 -15.06
N HIS A 164 -2.85 14.45 -14.42
CA HIS A 164 -2.55 15.02 -13.10
C HIS A 164 -2.39 13.92 -12.05
N LEU A 165 -1.46 14.14 -11.13
CA LEU A 165 -1.34 13.41 -9.88
C LEU A 165 -1.83 14.31 -8.75
N SER A 166 -2.60 13.71 -7.86
CA SER A 166 -3.05 14.32 -6.60
C SER A 166 -1.97 14.21 -5.54
N ASN A 167 -1.12 13.17 -5.63
CA ASN A 167 0.05 13.03 -4.76
C ASN A 167 1.19 13.96 -5.22
N THR A 168 1.86 14.52 -4.24
CA THR A 168 3.09 15.29 -4.37
C THR A 168 4.30 14.40 -4.11
N VAL A 169 5.52 14.93 -4.30
CA VAL A 169 6.76 14.23 -3.93
C VAL A 169 6.79 13.90 -2.43
N GLU A 170 6.17 14.73 -1.59
CA GLU A 170 6.13 14.56 -0.13
C GLU A 170 5.31 13.35 0.31
N ASP A 171 4.26 13.01 -0.45
CA ASP A 171 3.43 11.82 -0.21
C ASP A 171 4.18 10.51 -0.48
N GLY A 172 5.32 10.61 -1.15
CA GLY A 172 6.25 9.52 -1.41
C GLY A 172 5.97 8.75 -2.70
N TRP A 173 7.03 8.21 -3.30
CA TRP A 173 6.99 7.53 -4.59
C TRP A 173 6.07 6.31 -4.63
N SER A 174 5.89 5.60 -3.51
CA SER A 174 4.95 4.48 -3.43
C SER A 174 3.50 4.96 -3.52
N SER A 175 3.17 6.13 -2.99
CA SER A 175 1.82 6.73 -3.08
C SER A 175 1.55 7.19 -4.51
N ILE A 176 2.52 7.89 -5.12
CA ILE A 176 2.48 8.27 -6.55
C ILE A 176 2.29 7.03 -7.44
N ALA A 177 3.08 5.97 -7.23
CA ALA A 177 2.96 4.75 -8.02
C ALA A 177 1.63 4.03 -7.81
N ALA A 178 1.07 4.03 -6.59
CA ALA A 178 -0.25 3.48 -6.31
C ALA A 178 -1.37 4.27 -7.02
N GLU A 179 -1.28 5.60 -7.07
CA GLU A 179 -2.20 6.46 -7.82
C GLU A 179 -2.12 6.17 -9.32
N ILE A 180 -0.92 6.04 -9.89
CA ILE A 180 -0.74 5.67 -11.30
C ILE A 180 -1.36 4.29 -11.59
N ILE A 181 -1.19 3.31 -10.70
CA ILE A 181 -1.81 1.99 -10.83
C ILE A 181 -3.34 2.11 -10.84
N ALA A 182 -3.91 2.88 -9.92
CA ALA A 182 -5.36 3.09 -9.82
C ALA A 182 -5.93 3.83 -11.05
N ALA A 183 -5.18 4.79 -11.61
CA ALA A 183 -5.62 5.58 -12.77
C ALA A 183 -5.50 4.82 -14.10
N THR A 184 -4.54 3.91 -14.23
CA THR A 184 -4.21 3.26 -15.52
C THR A 184 -4.75 1.84 -15.67
N ARG A 185 -5.18 1.19 -14.59
CA ARG A 185 -5.56 -0.23 -14.59
C ARG A 185 -6.92 -0.44 -13.92
N ASP A 186 -7.62 -1.49 -14.33
CA ASP A 186 -8.75 -2.01 -13.54
C ASP A 186 -8.19 -2.87 -12.39
N THR A 187 -7.77 -2.19 -11.33
CA THR A 187 -7.08 -2.79 -10.18
C THR A 187 -7.93 -3.85 -9.48
N THR A 188 -9.24 -3.67 -9.41
CA THR A 188 -10.17 -4.66 -8.85
C THR A 188 -10.14 -5.95 -9.68
N ARG A 189 -10.27 -5.86 -11.01
CA ARG A 189 -10.22 -7.04 -11.88
C ARG A 189 -8.88 -7.76 -11.81
N GLU A 190 -7.77 -7.02 -11.81
CA GLU A 190 -6.43 -7.60 -11.70
C GLU A 190 -6.21 -8.29 -10.34
N TYR A 191 -6.62 -7.64 -9.25
CA TYR A 191 -6.56 -8.19 -7.90
C TYR A 191 -7.30 -9.52 -7.81
N ILE A 192 -8.56 -9.55 -8.25
CA ILE A 192 -9.38 -10.77 -8.27
C ILE A 192 -8.70 -11.83 -9.11
N ARG A 193 -8.26 -11.50 -10.32
CA ARG A 193 -7.63 -12.45 -11.25
C ARG A 193 -6.40 -13.12 -10.64
N MET A 194 -5.59 -12.35 -9.90
CA MET A 194 -4.35 -12.85 -9.31
C MET A 194 -4.56 -13.70 -8.06
N HIS A 195 -5.59 -13.40 -7.26
CA HIS A 195 -5.77 -14.03 -5.94
C HIS A 195 -6.89 -15.06 -5.90
N MET A 196 -7.75 -15.11 -6.93
CA MET A 196 -8.80 -16.11 -6.99
C MET A 196 -8.24 -17.53 -7.13
N ILE A 197 -8.89 -18.47 -6.47
CA ILE A 197 -8.54 -19.88 -6.46
C ILE A 197 -9.69 -20.66 -7.08
N HIS A 198 -9.38 -21.44 -8.12
CA HIS A 198 -10.33 -22.43 -8.67
C HIS A 198 -10.32 -23.70 -7.80
N ARG A 199 -11.41 -23.95 -7.08
CA ARG A 199 -11.60 -25.09 -6.17
C ARG A 199 -12.00 -26.37 -6.92
N ARG A 200 -11.06 -26.97 -7.66
CA ARG A 200 -11.30 -28.15 -8.53
C ARG A 200 -11.70 -29.43 -7.81
N ASN A 201 -11.38 -29.55 -6.52
CA ASN A 201 -11.58 -30.78 -5.75
C ASN A 201 -12.94 -30.85 -5.02
N VAL A 202 -13.79 -29.84 -5.20
CA VAL A 202 -15.10 -29.77 -4.57
C VAL A 202 -16.16 -30.16 -5.60
N ASN A 203 -16.95 -31.18 -5.30
CA ASN A 203 -18.08 -31.54 -6.16
C ASN A 203 -19.24 -30.56 -5.89
N VAL A 204 -19.47 -29.68 -6.84
CA VAL A 204 -20.52 -28.64 -6.79
C VAL A 204 -21.60 -28.85 -7.86
N GLY A 205 -21.63 -30.03 -8.49
CA GLY A 205 -22.54 -30.40 -9.56
C GLY A 205 -21.91 -30.35 -10.95
N ASP A 206 -22.61 -30.93 -11.92
CA ASP A 206 -22.15 -31.00 -13.31
C ASP A 206 -22.09 -29.60 -13.94
N ASN A 207 -21.03 -29.35 -14.71
CA ASN A 207 -20.79 -28.07 -15.41
C ASN A 207 -20.69 -26.84 -14.48
N ILE A 208 -20.60 -27.04 -13.16
CA ILE A 208 -20.42 -25.98 -12.17
C ILE A 208 -18.98 -25.97 -11.69
N ARG A 209 -18.42 -24.78 -11.59
CA ARG A 209 -17.06 -24.51 -11.12
C ARG A 209 -17.16 -23.57 -9.92
N LEU A 210 -16.36 -23.84 -8.89
CA LEU A 210 -16.29 -23.03 -7.68
C LEU A 210 -14.99 -22.23 -7.66
N PHE A 211 -15.13 -20.92 -7.46
CA PHE A 211 -14.02 -20.00 -7.23
C PHE A 211 -14.12 -19.39 -5.85
N ASP A 212 -12.95 -19.10 -5.29
CA ASP A 212 -12.81 -18.55 -3.95
C ASP A 212 -11.79 -17.41 -3.96
N LEU A 213 -12.09 -16.35 -3.23
CA LEU A 213 -11.20 -15.22 -2.97
C LEU A 213 -11.23 -14.94 -1.47
N TYR A 214 -10.24 -15.46 -0.76
CA TYR A 214 -10.10 -15.28 0.70
C TYR A 214 -11.35 -15.65 1.52
N GLY A 215 -12.06 -16.71 1.13
CA GLY A 215 -13.28 -17.18 1.77
C GLY A 215 -14.56 -16.61 1.13
N PHE A 216 -14.43 -15.71 0.16
CA PHE A 216 -15.56 -15.29 -0.67
C PHE A 216 -15.73 -16.24 -1.85
N GLU A 217 -16.80 -17.04 -1.81
CA GLU A 217 -17.07 -18.08 -2.79
C GLU A 217 -18.10 -17.65 -3.84
N TRP A 218 -17.84 -17.96 -5.11
CA TRP A 218 -18.81 -17.84 -6.19
C TRP A 218 -18.74 -19.02 -7.15
N PHE A 219 -19.90 -19.32 -7.72
CA PHE A 219 -20.10 -20.42 -8.63
C PHE A 219 -20.22 -19.89 -10.06
N ILE A 220 -19.73 -20.68 -11.01
CA ILE A 220 -19.92 -20.46 -12.44
C ILE A 220 -20.48 -21.73 -13.04
N ARG A 221 -21.61 -21.63 -13.73
CA ARG A 221 -22.18 -22.71 -14.53
C ARG A 221 -22.02 -22.37 -16.00
N ILE A 222 -21.50 -23.30 -16.78
CA ILE A 222 -21.33 -23.14 -18.23
C ILE A 222 -22.00 -24.33 -18.92
N ASP A 223 -23.10 -24.08 -19.60
CA ASP A 223 -23.89 -25.09 -20.31
C ASP A 223 -24.33 -24.58 -21.69
N ASP A 224 -25.22 -25.32 -22.35
CA ASP A 224 -25.76 -24.97 -23.67
C ASP A 224 -26.63 -23.71 -23.67
N GLN A 225 -27.12 -23.27 -22.50
CA GLN A 225 -27.88 -22.03 -22.33
C GLN A 225 -26.97 -20.81 -22.11
N GLY A 226 -25.67 -21.03 -21.85
CA GLY A 226 -24.68 -19.97 -21.71
C GLY A 226 -23.88 -20.06 -20.42
N CYS A 227 -23.34 -18.92 -20.00
CA CYS A 227 -22.55 -18.77 -18.78
C CYS A 227 -23.36 -18.05 -17.71
N PHE A 228 -23.40 -18.62 -16.51
CA PHE A 228 -24.13 -18.07 -15.38
C PHE A 228 -23.26 -18.06 -14.13
N THR A 229 -23.48 -17.09 -13.27
CA THR A 229 -22.80 -16.97 -11.98
C THR A 229 -23.77 -16.87 -10.83
N ARG A 230 -23.32 -17.25 -9.64
CA ARG A 230 -24.09 -17.14 -8.40
C ARG A 230 -23.16 -17.05 -7.21
N VAL A 231 -23.52 -16.25 -6.22
CA VAL A 231 -22.99 -16.33 -4.85
C VAL A 231 -24.03 -16.99 -3.95
N GLU A 232 -23.60 -17.54 -2.81
CA GLU A 232 -24.52 -18.21 -1.89
C GLU A 232 -25.72 -17.31 -1.53
N GLY A 233 -26.92 -17.91 -1.53
CA GLY A 233 -28.17 -17.20 -1.23
C GLY A 233 -28.72 -16.30 -2.34
N ARG A 234 -28.05 -16.18 -3.50
CA ARG A 234 -28.55 -15.43 -4.67
C ARG A 234 -29.02 -16.35 -5.79
N ASN A 235 -29.71 -15.76 -6.76
CA ASN A 235 -30.11 -16.46 -7.98
C ASN A 235 -28.94 -16.56 -8.96
N TRP A 236 -29.06 -17.43 -9.95
CA TRP A 236 -28.15 -17.47 -11.08
C TRP A 236 -28.36 -16.26 -11.98
N GLU A 237 -27.27 -15.61 -12.35
CA GLU A 237 -27.26 -14.42 -13.19
C GLU A 237 -26.40 -14.66 -14.44
N PRO A 238 -26.83 -14.17 -15.61
CA PRO A 238 -26.08 -14.37 -16.85
C PRO A 238 -24.77 -13.58 -16.85
N VAL A 239 -23.69 -14.21 -17.32
CA VAL A 239 -22.38 -13.59 -17.49
C VAL A 239 -22.09 -13.46 -18.98
N ASN A 240 -21.75 -12.25 -19.42
CA ASN A 240 -21.30 -12.06 -20.80
C ASN A 240 -19.89 -12.65 -20.99
N ILE A 241 -19.78 -13.59 -21.92
CA ILE A 241 -18.52 -14.24 -22.32
C ILE A 241 -18.22 -14.06 -23.81
N ASP A 242 -18.85 -13.08 -24.47
CA ASP A 242 -18.64 -12.80 -25.89
C ASP A 242 -17.15 -12.56 -26.18
N GLY A 243 -16.62 -13.30 -27.16
CA GLY A 243 -15.22 -13.22 -27.56
C GLY A 243 -14.23 -13.87 -26.59
N LEU A 244 -14.70 -14.63 -25.60
CA LEU A 244 -13.86 -15.43 -24.70
C LEU A 244 -13.93 -16.91 -25.05
N ASP A 245 -12.78 -17.58 -25.02
CA ASP A 245 -12.72 -19.03 -25.11
C ASP A 245 -12.87 -19.67 -23.71
N ILE A 246 -13.75 -20.66 -23.55
CA ILE A 246 -14.04 -21.23 -22.22
C ILE A 246 -12.83 -21.95 -21.62
N GLU A 247 -12.01 -22.60 -22.44
CA GLU A 247 -10.86 -23.37 -22.00
C GLU A 247 -9.66 -22.45 -21.71
N GLU A 248 -9.42 -21.46 -22.56
CA GLU A 248 -8.27 -20.56 -22.45
C GLU A 248 -8.54 -19.36 -21.51
N ASP A 249 -9.76 -18.84 -21.48
CA ASP A 249 -10.13 -17.60 -20.77
C ASP A 249 -10.93 -17.83 -19.49
N LEU A 250 -10.94 -19.05 -18.94
CA LEU A 250 -11.69 -19.36 -17.71
C LEU A 250 -11.42 -18.38 -16.57
N GLY A 251 -10.19 -17.89 -16.42
CA GLY A 251 -9.86 -16.88 -15.42
C GLY A 251 -10.54 -15.52 -15.70
N LYS A 252 -10.57 -15.05 -16.94
CA LYS A 252 -11.29 -13.81 -17.30
C LYS A 252 -12.79 -13.97 -17.11
N ILE A 253 -13.34 -15.13 -17.47
CA ILE A 253 -14.75 -15.48 -17.24
C ILE A 253 -15.06 -15.42 -15.74
N ALA A 254 -14.18 -15.96 -14.88
CA ALA A 254 -14.37 -15.93 -13.44
C ALA A 254 -14.35 -14.53 -12.83
N VAL A 255 -13.50 -13.65 -13.34
CA VAL A 255 -13.50 -12.23 -12.97
C VAL A 255 -14.79 -11.55 -13.42
N ASN A 256 -15.24 -11.75 -14.66
CA ASN A 256 -16.51 -11.18 -15.13
C ASN A 256 -17.69 -11.68 -14.29
N ALA A 257 -17.68 -12.96 -13.92
CA ALA A 257 -18.70 -13.60 -13.10
C ALA A 257 -18.84 -12.93 -11.73
N ILE A 258 -17.76 -12.75 -10.97
CA ILE A 258 -17.86 -12.10 -9.65
C ILE A 258 -18.28 -10.62 -9.75
N MET A 259 -17.86 -9.92 -10.80
CA MET A 259 -18.26 -8.53 -11.04
C MET A 259 -19.76 -8.39 -11.37
N VAL A 260 -20.38 -9.45 -11.91
CA VAL A 260 -21.85 -9.52 -12.09
C VAL A 260 -22.52 -9.90 -10.77
N ALA A 261 -22.06 -10.96 -10.12
CA ALA A 261 -22.68 -11.51 -8.92
C ALA A 261 -22.67 -10.55 -7.72
N VAL A 262 -21.72 -9.61 -7.69
CA VAL A 262 -21.56 -8.59 -6.65
C VAL A 262 -21.58 -7.21 -7.31
N PRO A 263 -22.74 -6.54 -7.40
CA PRO A 263 -22.88 -5.23 -8.05
C PRO A 263 -21.91 -4.17 -7.52
N ASP A 264 -21.59 -4.21 -6.23
CA ASP A 264 -20.66 -3.29 -5.56
C ASP A 264 -19.27 -3.92 -5.33
N ALA A 265 -18.84 -4.87 -6.16
CA ALA A 265 -17.57 -5.59 -5.98
C ALA A 265 -16.37 -4.66 -5.79
N ARG A 266 -16.34 -3.53 -6.51
CA ARG A 266 -15.25 -2.55 -6.42
C ARG A 266 -15.14 -1.93 -5.02
N GLU A 267 -16.28 -1.61 -4.42
CA GLU A 267 -16.32 -1.07 -3.07
C GLU A 267 -16.06 -2.18 -2.04
N TYR A 268 -16.64 -3.36 -2.26
CA TYR A 268 -16.48 -4.51 -1.37
C TYR A 268 -15.00 -4.95 -1.23
N PHE A 269 -14.22 -4.89 -2.31
CA PHE A 269 -12.80 -5.26 -2.30
C PHE A 269 -11.85 -4.06 -2.19
N LYS A 270 -12.36 -2.84 -1.97
CA LYS A 270 -11.58 -1.60 -2.04
C LYS A 270 -10.33 -1.63 -1.16
N ASP A 271 -10.48 -1.95 0.12
CA ASP A 271 -9.37 -1.93 1.08
C ASP A 271 -8.28 -2.94 0.71
N ASP A 272 -8.67 -4.14 0.27
CA ASP A 272 -7.74 -5.19 -0.13
C ASP A 272 -7.02 -4.84 -1.43
N VAL A 273 -7.75 -4.25 -2.39
CA VAL A 273 -7.21 -3.75 -3.66
C VAL A 273 -6.22 -2.62 -3.41
N ASP A 274 -6.55 -1.67 -2.53
CA ASP A 274 -5.68 -0.54 -2.17
C ASP A 274 -4.40 -1.03 -1.49
N GLN A 275 -4.50 -1.96 -0.54
CA GLN A 275 -3.33 -2.58 0.10
C GLN A 275 -2.48 -3.38 -0.89
N TRP A 276 -3.11 -4.10 -1.81
CA TRP A 276 -2.40 -4.81 -2.87
C TRP A 276 -1.72 -3.86 -3.86
N ALA A 277 -2.39 -2.79 -4.29
CA ALA A 277 -1.82 -1.76 -5.16
C ALA A 277 -0.61 -1.09 -4.51
N ARG A 278 -0.68 -0.77 -3.20
CA ARG A 278 0.45 -0.26 -2.42
C ARG A 278 1.62 -1.25 -2.37
N ARG A 279 1.36 -2.56 -2.27
CA ARG A 279 2.41 -3.59 -2.33
C ARG A 279 3.06 -3.68 -3.70
N ILE A 280 2.30 -3.54 -4.78
CA ILE A 280 2.86 -3.46 -6.13
C ILE A 280 3.69 -2.19 -6.28
N ALA A 281 3.16 -1.06 -5.81
CA ALA A 281 3.82 0.24 -5.87
C ALA A 281 5.14 0.25 -5.08
N ALA A 282 5.24 -0.49 -3.98
CA ALA A 282 6.49 -0.66 -3.24
C ALA A 282 7.60 -1.35 -4.07
N GLY A 283 7.24 -2.12 -5.10
CA GLY A 283 8.16 -2.70 -6.06
C GLY A 283 8.50 -1.78 -7.24
N ALA A 284 7.99 -0.55 -7.27
CA ALA A 284 8.26 0.39 -8.35
C ALA A 284 9.73 0.83 -8.34
N MET A 285 10.36 0.86 -9.50
CA MET A 285 11.69 1.44 -9.66
C MET A 285 11.57 2.90 -10.05
N VAL A 286 12.24 3.78 -9.30
CA VAL A 286 12.30 5.21 -9.58
C VAL A 286 13.69 5.56 -10.08
N MET A 287 13.77 6.22 -11.22
CA MET A 287 15.02 6.73 -11.80
C MET A 287 14.87 8.22 -12.10
N PRO A 288 15.94 9.03 -11.98
CA PRO A 288 15.90 10.41 -12.43
C PRO A 288 15.61 10.48 -13.93
N ALA A 289 14.78 11.44 -14.35
CA ALA A 289 14.69 11.79 -15.75
C ALA A 289 15.93 12.64 -16.10
N PHE A 290 17.03 11.99 -16.47
CA PHE A 290 18.19 12.74 -16.98
C PHE A 290 17.82 13.34 -18.34
N ASN A 291 17.85 14.67 -18.42
CA ASN A 291 17.88 15.37 -19.69
C ASN A 291 19.18 14.96 -20.42
N MET A 292 19.05 14.33 -21.59
CA MET A 292 20.11 14.30 -22.60
C MET A 292 19.99 15.55 -23.47
#